data_AF-A0A6P1AGA0-F1
#
_entry.id   AF-A0A6P1AGA0-F1
#
_cell.length_a   1.000
_cell.length_b   1.000
_cell.length_c   1.000
_cell.angle_alpha   90.00
_cell.angle_beta   90.00
_cell.angle_gamma   90.00
#
_symmetry.space_group_name_H-M   'P 1'
#
loop_
_entity.id
_entity.type
_entity.pdbx_description
1 polymer ?
#
loop_
_entity_poly.entity_id
_entity_poly.type
_entity_poly.pdbx_seq_one_letter_code
_entity_poly.pdbx_strand_id
1 'polypeptide(L)'
;MQEQMKCPRCGSNQISQAGSREGRRRYRCLSCKISLIEKVASSSRGIAVLLLDIENIKLDPQGEAFLASISRYPLQVKIAFANWKNSSINKHDLDFHDRGYQLIHVPNGKDSADAKMIAVGSSIFLQYPTVKEVFVCSSDWILTHLCNDLQNKGLTVYRVIRHNDKITIENRRNNQAKTYSLAQNAEISNFEQVFAKIENLIQTEHHAIASRLERLSHLITLCQEQSNHQSDRHSSNGKALDETNKQDLHSLLPRAAENPETTSAIIPTTNVSQINTKEDLEKALLKCVIQLQIKYPDTKISLGILGTEFRSIYGISPRIIIKQLGLGSQLSNFIQSSTKLKLNPQGKKQEVVIIYDPLS
;
A
#
# COMPACT_ATOMS: atom_id res chain seq x y z
N MET A 1 22.91 -20.21 -1.25
CA MET A 1 23.96 -21.02 -0.59
C MET A 1 23.27 -22.12 0.20
N GLN A 2 23.49 -23.39 -0.12
CA GLN A 2 22.99 -24.52 0.69
C GLN A 2 23.88 -24.66 1.92
N GLU A 3 23.32 -24.60 3.13
CA GLU A 3 24.05 -24.93 4.36
C GLU A 3 24.50 -26.39 4.32
N GLN A 4 25.81 -26.63 4.43
CA GLN A 4 26.35 -27.98 4.54
C GLN A 4 26.11 -28.51 5.95
N MET A 5 25.31 -29.57 6.06
CA MET A 5 25.04 -30.27 7.33
C MET A 5 26.36 -30.84 7.90
N LYS A 6 26.61 -30.62 9.20
CA LYS A 6 27.76 -31.19 9.93
C LYS A 6 27.31 -32.21 10.97
N CYS A 7 28.16 -33.20 11.25
CA CYS A 7 27.85 -34.20 12.25
C CYS A 7 27.90 -33.57 13.67
N PRO A 8 26.82 -33.60 14.46
CA PRO A 8 26.80 -33.00 15.80
C PRO A 8 27.71 -33.71 16.80
N ARG A 9 28.13 -34.95 16.53
CA ARG A 9 29.01 -35.72 17.42
C ARG A 9 30.49 -35.45 17.20
N CYS A 10 30.92 -35.27 15.95
CA CYS A 10 32.35 -35.18 15.60
C CYS A 10 32.72 -33.99 14.72
N GLY A 11 31.75 -33.14 14.36
CA GLY A 11 31.96 -31.97 13.51
C GLY A 11 32.26 -32.27 12.04
N SER A 12 32.36 -33.55 11.64
CA SER A 12 32.69 -33.94 10.27
C SER A 12 31.60 -33.57 9.26
N ASN A 13 32.03 -33.13 8.08
CA ASN A 13 31.18 -32.86 6.91
C ASN A 13 30.93 -34.12 6.07
N GLN A 14 31.53 -35.26 6.43
CA GLN A 14 31.37 -36.52 5.72
C GLN A 14 30.06 -37.21 6.12
N ILE A 15 28.96 -36.77 5.51
CA ILE A 15 27.62 -37.28 5.78
C ILE A 15 27.05 -37.90 4.50
N SER A 16 26.65 -39.16 4.57
CA SER A 16 25.98 -39.89 3.46
C SER A 16 24.50 -40.07 3.76
N GLN A 17 23.62 -39.83 2.78
CA GLN A 17 22.19 -40.13 2.91
C GLN A 17 21.96 -41.64 2.90
N ALA A 18 21.30 -42.15 3.95
CA ALA A 18 21.06 -43.58 4.19
C ALA A 18 19.59 -44.00 3.90
N GLY A 19 18.74 -43.09 3.43
CA GLY A 19 17.36 -43.35 3.02
C GLY A 19 16.37 -42.27 3.46
N SER A 20 15.12 -42.38 2.99
CA SER A 20 14.00 -41.51 3.37
C SER A 20 12.79 -42.36 3.71
N ARG A 21 12.14 -42.11 4.85
CA ARG A 21 10.88 -42.77 5.23
C ARG A 21 10.03 -41.78 6.03
N GLU A 22 8.77 -41.59 5.65
CA GLU A 22 7.78 -40.75 6.35
C GLU A 22 8.26 -39.31 6.67
N GLY A 23 8.78 -38.59 5.67
CA GLY A 23 9.20 -37.19 5.85
C GLY A 23 10.43 -37.03 6.76
N ARG A 24 11.19 -38.10 6.99
CA ARG A 24 12.48 -38.06 7.70
C ARG A 24 13.57 -38.55 6.78
N ARG A 25 14.59 -37.73 6.58
CA ARG A 25 15.81 -38.12 5.87
C ARG A 25 16.78 -38.70 6.88
N ARG A 26 17.24 -39.91 6.62
CA ARG A 26 18.28 -40.57 7.43
C ARG A 26 19.61 -40.26 6.80
N TYR A 27 20.52 -39.79 7.62
CA TYR A 27 21.90 -39.54 7.27
C TYR A 27 22.79 -40.41 8.14
N ARG A 28 23.97 -40.77 7.64
CA ARG A 28 24.99 -41.48 8.39
C ARG A 28 26.28 -40.68 8.28
N CYS A 29 26.87 -40.35 9.42
CA CYS A 29 28.22 -39.82 9.43
C CYS A 29 29.19 -40.95 9.08
N LEU A 30 30.02 -40.76 8.06
CA LEU A 30 31.02 -41.74 7.66
C LEU A 30 32.16 -41.85 8.68
N SER A 31 32.48 -40.76 9.39
CA SER A 31 33.59 -40.71 10.34
C SER A 31 33.26 -41.38 11.69
N CYS A 32 32.10 -41.09 12.30
CA CYS A 32 31.74 -41.65 13.62
C CYS A 32 30.58 -42.66 13.58
N LYS A 33 30.12 -43.03 12.37
CA LYS A 33 29.06 -44.02 12.10
C LYS A 33 27.70 -43.72 12.75
N ILE A 34 27.50 -42.57 13.37
CA ILE A 34 26.21 -42.18 13.95
C ILE A 34 25.16 -41.96 12.86
N SER A 35 23.95 -42.43 13.13
CA SER A 35 22.78 -42.14 12.31
C SER A 35 22.15 -40.82 12.79
N LEU A 36 22.00 -39.89 11.87
CA LEU A 36 21.31 -38.63 12.07
C LEU A 36 19.95 -38.72 11.39
N ILE A 37 18.92 -38.22 12.06
CA ILE A 37 17.59 -38.13 11.49
C ILE A 37 17.32 -36.65 11.33
N GLU A 38 17.36 -36.17 10.09
CA GLU A 38 16.85 -34.85 9.78
C GLU A 38 15.33 -34.98 9.69
N LYS A 39 14.66 -34.26 10.59
CA LYS A 39 13.24 -33.97 10.42
C LYS A 39 13.19 -33.01 9.23
N VAL A 40 12.88 -33.52 8.04
CA VAL A 40 12.42 -32.62 6.98
C VAL A 40 11.23 -31.93 7.61
N ALA A 41 11.24 -30.60 7.65
CA ALA A 41 10.12 -29.81 8.17
C ALA A 41 8.86 -30.45 7.62
N SER A 42 8.09 -31.08 8.52
CA SER A 42 6.96 -31.91 8.14
C SER A 42 6.09 -31.02 7.28
N SER A 43 6.03 -31.31 5.98
CA SER A 43 5.07 -30.63 5.11
C SER A 43 3.74 -30.81 5.81
N SER A 44 3.11 -29.68 6.11
CA SER A 44 1.72 -29.65 6.52
C SER A 44 0.98 -30.64 5.60
N ARG A 45 0.20 -31.55 6.19
CA ARG A 45 -0.42 -32.70 5.48
C ARG A 45 -1.36 -32.30 4.34
N GLY A 46 -1.42 -31.01 4.01
CA GLY A 46 -2.21 -30.48 2.93
C GLY A 46 -1.45 -29.55 2.02
N ILE A 47 -2.12 -29.19 0.94
CA ILE A 47 -1.57 -28.35 -0.11
C ILE A 47 -2.49 -27.16 -0.38
N ALA A 48 -1.91 -26.12 -0.96
CA ALA A 48 -2.66 -25.04 -1.56
C ALA A 48 -2.72 -25.20 -3.09
N VAL A 49 -3.88 -24.90 -3.66
CA VAL A 49 -4.14 -24.92 -5.10
C VAL A 49 -4.42 -23.49 -5.57
N LEU A 50 -3.84 -23.10 -6.70
CA LEU A 50 -4.14 -21.87 -7.41
C LEU A 50 -4.97 -22.18 -8.65
N LEU A 51 -6.16 -21.59 -8.72
CA LEU A 51 -7.00 -21.57 -9.93
C LEU A 51 -6.90 -20.17 -10.53
N LEU A 52 -6.40 -20.07 -11.75
CA LEU A 52 -6.15 -18.80 -12.43
C LEU A 52 -7.01 -18.67 -13.69
N ASP A 53 -7.87 -17.66 -13.69
CA ASP A 53 -8.52 -17.16 -14.90
C ASP A 53 -7.62 -16.10 -15.55
N ILE A 54 -6.96 -16.48 -16.65
CA ILE A 54 -5.95 -15.64 -17.31
C ILE A 54 -6.57 -14.43 -18.01
N GLU A 55 -7.81 -14.56 -18.48
CA GLU A 55 -8.50 -13.46 -19.15
C GLU A 55 -8.79 -12.32 -18.16
N ASN A 56 -9.01 -12.68 -16.89
CA ASN A 56 -9.32 -11.74 -15.83
C ASN A 56 -8.07 -11.26 -15.07
N ILE A 57 -7.16 -12.17 -14.72
CA ILE A 57 -6.00 -11.86 -13.87
C ILE A 57 -4.72 -12.46 -14.49
N LYS A 58 -3.73 -11.60 -14.68
CA LYS A 58 -2.37 -12.00 -15.04
C LYS A 58 -1.49 -11.89 -13.81
N LEU A 59 -1.03 -13.03 -13.30
CA LEU A 59 -0.07 -13.11 -12.19
C LEU A 59 1.35 -13.24 -12.75
N ASP A 60 2.22 -12.37 -12.27
CA ASP A 60 3.66 -12.45 -12.45
C ASP A 60 4.28 -13.35 -11.35
N PRO A 61 5.57 -13.75 -11.48
CA PRO A 61 6.22 -14.58 -10.49
C PRO A 61 6.24 -13.98 -9.07
N GLN A 62 6.28 -12.66 -8.95
CA GLN A 62 6.26 -11.97 -7.65
C GLN A 62 4.87 -12.04 -7.01
N GLY A 63 3.80 -11.82 -7.79
CA GLY A 63 2.43 -12.04 -7.34
C GLY A 63 2.22 -13.47 -6.85
N GLU A 64 2.76 -14.48 -7.54
CA GLU A 64 2.71 -15.86 -7.08
C GLU A 64 3.45 -16.09 -5.76
N ALA A 65 4.65 -15.54 -5.63
CA ALA A 65 5.43 -15.63 -4.40
C ALA A 65 4.68 -14.98 -3.23
N PHE A 66 3.95 -13.89 -3.49
CA PHE A 66 3.09 -13.24 -2.51
C PHE A 66 1.87 -14.10 -2.13
N LEU A 67 1.21 -14.74 -3.09
CA LEU A 67 0.13 -15.69 -2.78
C LEU A 67 0.65 -16.86 -1.94
N ALA A 68 1.83 -17.37 -2.28
CA ALA A 68 2.48 -18.43 -1.53
C ALA A 68 2.86 -18.00 -0.10
N SER A 69 3.26 -16.74 0.12
CA SER A 69 3.61 -16.23 1.45
C SER A 69 2.39 -16.02 2.36
N ILE A 70 1.20 -15.81 1.79
CA ILE A 70 -0.06 -15.70 2.54
C ILE A 70 -0.60 -17.09 2.92
N SER A 71 -0.31 -18.10 2.10
CA SER A 71 -0.82 -19.46 2.31
C SER A 71 -0.18 -20.12 3.54
N ARG A 72 -0.99 -20.87 4.30
CA ARG A 72 -0.49 -21.72 5.40
C ARG A 72 0.08 -23.04 4.89
N TYR A 73 -0.33 -23.45 3.70
CA TYR A 73 0.10 -24.68 3.05
C TYR A 73 0.96 -24.34 1.83
N PRO A 74 1.91 -25.21 1.45
CA PRO A 74 2.71 -24.99 0.26
C PRO A 74 1.82 -24.92 -0.99
N LEU A 75 1.99 -23.87 -1.79
CA LEU A 75 1.34 -23.71 -3.09
C LEU A 75 1.98 -24.67 -4.10
N GLN A 76 1.37 -25.84 -4.28
CA GLN A 76 1.95 -26.92 -5.09
C GLN A 76 1.28 -27.09 -6.45
N VAL A 77 -0.01 -26.79 -6.54
CA VAL A 77 -0.79 -27.01 -7.76
C VAL A 77 -1.22 -25.66 -8.30
N LYS A 78 -0.89 -25.40 -9.57
CA LYS A 78 -1.30 -24.19 -10.28
C LYS A 78 -2.04 -24.61 -11.54
N ILE A 79 -3.25 -24.11 -11.74
CA ILE A 79 -4.10 -24.44 -12.88
C ILE A 79 -4.52 -23.14 -13.54
N ALA A 80 -4.27 -23.03 -14.84
CA ALA A 80 -4.60 -21.87 -15.65
C ALA A 80 -5.70 -22.23 -16.65
N PHE A 81 -6.77 -21.43 -16.67
CA PHE A 81 -7.89 -21.57 -17.59
C PHE A 81 -7.82 -20.45 -18.62
N ALA A 82 -7.75 -20.83 -19.89
CA ALA A 82 -7.78 -19.87 -20.98
C ALA A 82 -8.15 -20.53 -22.31
N ASN A 83 -8.56 -19.70 -23.24
CA ASN A 83 -8.56 -20.08 -24.63
C ASN A 83 -7.16 -19.89 -25.23
N TRP A 84 -6.31 -20.92 -25.11
CA TRP A 84 -4.93 -20.93 -25.64
C TRP A 84 -4.81 -20.78 -27.17
N LYS A 85 -5.91 -20.92 -27.92
CA LYS A 85 -5.92 -20.63 -29.36
C LYS A 85 -6.00 -19.13 -29.65
N ASN A 86 -6.36 -18.31 -28.66
CA ASN A 86 -6.38 -16.86 -28.80
C ASN A 86 -4.95 -16.34 -28.94
N SER A 87 -4.68 -15.61 -30.03
CA SER A 87 -3.36 -15.06 -30.37
C SER A 87 -2.79 -14.12 -29.30
N SER A 88 -3.64 -13.49 -28.49
CA SER A 88 -3.23 -12.61 -27.38
C SER A 88 -2.72 -13.37 -26.14
N ILE A 89 -3.08 -14.65 -25.99
CA ILE A 89 -2.72 -15.50 -24.85
C ILE A 89 -1.67 -16.54 -25.25
N ASN A 90 -1.68 -16.96 -26.52
CA ASN A 90 -0.76 -17.96 -27.06
C ASN A 90 0.72 -17.62 -26.81
N LYS A 91 1.11 -16.34 -26.80
CA LYS A 91 2.50 -15.96 -26.49
C LYS A 91 2.93 -16.20 -25.03
N HIS A 92 1.98 -16.48 -24.15
CA HIS A 92 2.23 -16.65 -22.71
C HIS A 92 2.10 -18.12 -22.26
N ASP A 93 1.66 -19.04 -23.13
CA ASP A 93 1.45 -20.44 -22.74
C ASP A 93 2.75 -21.12 -22.29
N LEU A 94 3.86 -20.90 -23.01
CA LEU A 94 5.19 -21.38 -22.67
C LEU A 94 5.65 -20.84 -21.31
N ASP A 95 5.45 -19.55 -21.05
CA ASP A 95 5.84 -18.94 -19.78
C ASP A 95 5.05 -19.53 -18.59
N PHE A 96 3.73 -19.72 -18.73
CA PHE A 96 2.94 -20.39 -17.69
C PHE A 96 3.32 -21.86 -17.52
N HIS A 97 3.60 -22.57 -18.62
CA HIS A 97 4.07 -23.95 -18.58
C HIS A 97 5.41 -24.07 -17.85
N ASP A 98 6.38 -23.22 -18.15
CA ASP A 98 7.70 -23.19 -17.52
C ASP A 98 7.62 -22.84 -16.02
N ARG A 99 6.62 -22.03 -15.63
CA ARG A 99 6.28 -21.74 -14.23
C ARG A 99 5.51 -22.87 -13.51
N GLY A 100 5.26 -23.98 -14.19
CA GLY A 100 4.64 -25.19 -13.65
C GLY A 100 3.12 -25.19 -13.60
N TYR A 101 2.45 -24.38 -14.44
CA TYR A 101 0.99 -24.40 -14.53
C TYR A 101 0.48 -25.57 -15.36
N GLN A 102 -0.61 -26.18 -14.88
CA GLN A 102 -1.46 -27.04 -15.69
C GLN A 102 -2.36 -26.16 -16.54
N LEU A 103 -2.18 -26.21 -17.86
CA LEU A 103 -2.91 -25.37 -18.80
C LEU A 103 -4.18 -26.11 -19.24
N ILE A 104 -5.36 -25.58 -18.88
CA ILE A 104 -6.65 -26.12 -19.29
C ILE A 104 -7.21 -25.25 -20.42
N HIS A 105 -7.34 -25.84 -21.60
CA HIS A 105 -7.96 -25.18 -22.74
C HIS A 105 -9.47 -25.12 -22.57
N VAL A 106 -10.03 -23.93 -22.86
CA VAL A 106 -11.48 -23.74 -23.01
C VAL A 106 -11.84 -23.31 -24.42
N PRO A 107 -12.98 -23.75 -24.96
CA PRO A 107 -13.45 -23.35 -26.28
C PRO A 107 -13.85 -21.86 -26.30
N ASN A 108 -13.92 -21.30 -27.51
CA ASN A 108 -14.52 -19.99 -27.73
C ASN A 108 -15.94 -19.94 -27.14
N GLY A 109 -16.21 -18.91 -26.34
CA GLY A 109 -17.53 -18.69 -25.76
C GLY A 109 -17.42 -17.70 -24.61
N LYS A 110 -18.46 -16.91 -24.43
CA LYS A 110 -18.57 -16.04 -23.26
C LYS A 110 -18.64 -16.92 -22.01
N ASP A 111 -17.88 -16.56 -20.98
CA ASP A 111 -17.83 -17.24 -19.68
C ASP A 111 -17.39 -18.72 -19.76
N SER A 112 -16.77 -19.16 -20.87
CA SER A 112 -16.27 -20.53 -21.06
C SER A 112 -15.17 -20.88 -20.05
N ALA A 113 -14.29 -19.92 -19.75
CA ALA A 113 -13.24 -20.06 -18.75
C ALA A 113 -13.84 -20.25 -17.35
N ASP A 114 -14.81 -19.40 -16.98
CA ASP A 114 -15.51 -19.46 -15.70
C ASP A 114 -16.23 -20.79 -15.52
N ALA A 115 -16.99 -21.23 -16.53
CA ALA A 115 -17.72 -22.49 -16.49
C ALA A 115 -16.78 -23.69 -16.26
N LYS A 116 -15.64 -23.72 -16.96
CA LYS A 116 -14.64 -24.78 -16.79
C LYS A 116 -13.97 -24.71 -15.43
N MET A 117 -13.66 -23.50 -14.96
CA MET A 117 -13.06 -23.24 -13.65
C MET A 117 -13.99 -23.67 -12.52
N ILE A 118 -15.31 -23.43 -12.64
CA ILE A 118 -16.31 -23.93 -11.69
C ILE A 118 -16.33 -25.46 -11.70
N ALA A 119 -16.44 -26.09 -12.87
CA ALA A 119 -16.53 -27.55 -12.97
C ALA A 119 -15.29 -28.27 -12.41
N VAL A 120 -14.08 -27.81 -12.79
CA VAL A 120 -12.81 -28.38 -12.31
C VAL A 120 -12.57 -28.00 -10.85
N GLY A 121 -12.81 -26.75 -10.49
CA GLY A 121 -12.63 -26.24 -9.13
C GLY A 121 -13.51 -26.98 -8.13
N SER A 122 -14.80 -27.16 -8.41
CA SER A 122 -15.73 -27.87 -7.52
C SER A 122 -15.34 -29.32 -7.27
N SER A 123 -14.60 -29.96 -8.18
CA SER A 123 -14.13 -31.34 -8.06
C SER A 123 -12.67 -31.47 -7.65
N ILE A 124 -12.01 -30.36 -7.28
CA ILE A 124 -10.56 -30.32 -7.05
C ILE A 124 -10.08 -31.30 -5.97
N PHE A 125 -10.89 -31.56 -4.96
CA PHE A 125 -10.58 -32.48 -3.87
C PHE A 125 -10.57 -33.95 -4.29
N LEU A 126 -11.22 -34.31 -5.41
CA LEU A 126 -11.18 -35.67 -5.95
C LEU A 126 -9.81 -35.96 -6.56
N GLN A 127 -9.27 -34.98 -7.30
CA GLN A 127 -7.96 -35.10 -7.91
C GLN A 127 -6.83 -34.82 -6.92
N TYR A 128 -7.09 -33.95 -5.94
CA TYR A 128 -6.13 -33.54 -4.92
C TYR A 128 -6.72 -33.68 -3.50
N PRO A 129 -6.81 -34.92 -2.95
CA PRO A 129 -7.46 -35.17 -1.65
C PRO A 129 -6.83 -34.45 -0.45
N THR A 130 -5.57 -34.03 -0.59
CA THR A 130 -4.83 -33.30 0.43
C THR A 130 -5.05 -31.79 0.37
N VAL A 131 -5.85 -31.27 -0.55
CA VAL A 131 -6.11 -29.81 -0.63
C VAL A 131 -6.72 -29.29 0.67
N LYS A 132 -6.20 -28.15 1.14
CA LYS A 132 -6.70 -27.43 2.32
C LYS A 132 -6.97 -25.96 2.05
N GLU A 133 -6.22 -25.38 1.11
CA GLU A 133 -6.37 -23.99 0.70
C GLU A 133 -6.56 -23.89 -0.82
N VAL A 134 -7.44 -23.01 -1.27
CA VAL A 134 -7.66 -22.74 -2.69
C VAL A 134 -7.67 -21.24 -2.94
N PHE A 135 -6.85 -20.78 -3.86
CA PHE A 135 -6.87 -19.42 -4.39
C PHE A 135 -7.69 -19.41 -5.68
N VAL A 136 -8.79 -18.68 -5.68
CA VAL A 136 -9.65 -18.46 -6.85
C VAL A 136 -9.30 -17.08 -7.41
N CYS A 137 -8.53 -17.04 -8.49
CA CYS A 137 -8.03 -15.81 -9.10
C CYS A 137 -8.91 -15.40 -10.27
N SER A 138 -9.96 -14.64 -9.97
CA SER A 138 -10.81 -13.96 -10.95
C SER A 138 -11.58 -12.83 -10.26
N SER A 139 -11.85 -11.77 -11.01
CA SER A 139 -12.65 -10.64 -10.57
C SER A 139 -14.14 -10.83 -10.86
N ASP A 140 -14.53 -11.89 -11.57
CA ASP A 140 -15.95 -12.16 -11.84
C ASP A 140 -16.70 -12.51 -10.55
N TRP A 141 -17.96 -12.08 -10.48
CA TRP A 141 -18.86 -12.40 -9.37
C TRP A 141 -19.40 -13.83 -9.47
N ILE A 142 -19.51 -14.42 -10.67
CA ILE A 142 -20.07 -15.77 -10.87
C ILE A 142 -19.29 -16.84 -10.10
N LEU A 143 -17.97 -16.63 -9.97
CA LEU A 143 -17.07 -17.51 -9.21
C LEU A 143 -17.24 -17.42 -7.70
N THR A 144 -18.13 -16.55 -7.20
CA THR A 144 -18.60 -16.61 -5.81
C THR A 144 -19.27 -17.94 -5.52
N HIS A 145 -19.98 -18.53 -6.48
CA HIS A 145 -20.60 -19.85 -6.32
C HIS A 145 -19.55 -20.95 -6.10
N LEU A 146 -18.46 -20.92 -6.88
CA LEU A 146 -17.32 -21.83 -6.68
C LEU A 146 -16.68 -21.62 -5.30
N CYS A 147 -16.48 -20.37 -4.89
CA CYS A 147 -15.92 -20.06 -3.58
C CYS A 147 -16.78 -20.66 -2.46
N ASN A 148 -18.10 -20.45 -2.51
CA ASN A 148 -19.03 -20.97 -1.51
C ASN A 148 -19.04 -22.50 -1.48
N ASP A 149 -19.06 -23.15 -2.65
CA ASP A 149 -19.01 -24.62 -2.76
C ASP A 149 -17.71 -25.21 -2.16
N LEU A 150 -16.56 -24.60 -2.45
CA LEU A 150 -15.27 -24.99 -1.87
C LEU A 150 -15.24 -24.78 -0.35
N GLN A 151 -15.82 -23.69 0.16
CA GLN A 151 -15.93 -23.44 1.60
C GLN A 151 -16.83 -24.46 2.29
N ASN A 152 -17.97 -24.81 1.69
CA ASN A 152 -18.89 -25.83 2.20
C ASN A 152 -18.22 -27.21 2.29
N LYS A 153 -17.22 -27.47 1.44
CA LYS A 153 -16.36 -28.67 1.49
C LYS A 153 -15.25 -28.58 2.56
N GLY A 154 -15.23 -27.53 3.38
CA GLY A 154 -14.29 -27.35 4.47
C GLY A 154 -12.92 -26.81 4.04
N LEU A 155 -12.78 -26.29 2.82
CA LEU A 155 -11.55 -25.69 2.34
C LEU A 155 -11.47 -24.22 2.75
N THR A 156 -10.27 -23.75 3.02
CA THR A 156 -10.02 -22.32 3.20
C THR A 156 -9.86 -21.69 1.82
N VAL A 157 -10.75 -20.75 1.48
CA VAL A 157 -10.81 -20.14 0.15
C VAL A 157 -10.35 -18.70 0.22
N TYR A 158 -9.40 -18.36 -0.67
CA TYR A 158 -8.95 -17.00 -0.91
C TYR A 158 -9.46 -16.55 -2.27
N ARG A 159 -10.24 -15.47 -2.28
CA ARG A 159 -10.65 -14.83 -3.53
C ARG A 159 -9.61 -13.78 -3.90
N VAL A 160 -9.03 -13.92 -5.07
CA VAL A 160 -8.01 -13.00 -5.58
C VAL A 160 -8.64 -12.18 -6.70
N ILE A 161 -8.75 -10.88 -6.49
CA ILE A 161 -9.44 -9.92 -7.36
C ILE A 161 -8.42 -8.90 -7.86
N ARG A 162 -8.47 -8.54 -9.14
CA ARG A 162 -7.63 -7.50 -9.70
C ARG A 162 -8.41 -6.20 -9.85
N HIS A 163 -7.85 -5.12 -9.32
CA HIS A 163 -8.30 -3.75 -9.53
C HIS A 163 -7.15 -2.93 -10.10
N ASN A 164 -7.16 -2.70 -11.41
CA ASN A 164 -6.07 -2.03 -12.14
C ASN A 164 -4.71 -2.72 -11.87
N ASP A 165 -3.76 -2.00 -11.27
CA ASP A 165 -2.42 -2.50 -10.91
C ASP A 165 -2.36 -3.03 -9.46
N LYS A 166 -3.50 -3.36 -8.86
CA LYS A 166 -3.58 -3.91 -7.51
C LYS A 166 -4.30 -5.24 -7.50
N ILE A 167 -3.80 -6.15 -6.68
CA ILE A 167 -4.43 -7.45 -6.40
C ILE A 167 -4.92 -7.42 -4.96
N THR A 168 -6.19 -7.71 -4.75
CA THR A 168 -6.79 -7.85 -3.42
C THR A 168 -7.07 -9.33 -3.17
N ILE A 169 -6.61 -9.83 -2.03
CA ILE A 169 -6.77 -11.22 -1.62
C ILE A 169 -7.66 -11.23 -0.41
N GLU A 170 -8.86 -11.75 -0.57
CA GLU A 170 -9.89 -11.81 0.47
C GLU A 170 -9.99 -13.25 0.98
N ASN A 171 -9.72 -13.46 2.26
CA ASN A 171 -10.00 -14.73 2.91
C ASN A 171 -11.50 -14.80 3.22
N ARG A 172 -12.21 -15.72 2.56
CA ARG A 172 -13.67 -15.84 2.64
C ARG A 172 -14.18 -16.37 3.99
N ARG A 173 -13.31 -16.84 4.88
CA ARG A 173 -13.68 -17.33 6.21
C ARG A 173 -13.79 -16.21 7.24
N ASN A 174 -12.92 -15.20 7.17
CA ASN A 174 -12.84 -14.11 8.16
C ASN A 174 -12.99 -12.72 7.53
N ASN A 175 -13.24 -12.64 6.22
CA ASN A 175 -13.33 -11.41 5.43
C ASN A 175 -12.11 -10.49 5.55
N GLN A 176 -10.94 -11.02 5.93
CA GLN A 176 -9.71 -10.25 5.93
C GLN A 176 -9.21 -10.11 4.49
N ALA A 177 -8.95 -8.88 4.08
CA ALA A 177 -8.41 -8.55 2.78
C ALA A 177 -6.98 -8.03 2.91
N LYS A 178 -6.08 -8.54 2.05
CA LYS A 178 -4.72 -8.01 1.85
C LYS A 178 -4.58 -7.47 0.44
N THR A 179 -3.94 -6.33 0.29
CA THR A 179 -3.77 -5.68 -1.02
C THR A 179 -2.30 -5.64 -1.41
N TYR A 180 -2.00 -6.10 -2.62
CA TYR A 180 -0.69 -6.09 -3.23
C TYR A 180 -0.68 -5.15 -4.44
N SER A 181 0.38 -4.36 -4.56
CA SER A 181 0.60 -3.51 -5.73
C SER A 181 1.50 -4.23 -6.73
N LEU A 182 0.98 -4.51 -7.92
CA LEU A 182 1.76 -5.07 -9.04
C LEU A 182 2.81 -4.07 -9.54
N ALA A 183 2.53 -2.77 -9.47
CA ALA A 183 3.46 -1.74 -9.95
C ALA A 183 4.67 -1.53 -9.02
N GLN A 184 4.49 -1.77 -7.72
CA GLN A 184 5.54 -1.53 -6.71
C GLN A 184 6.12 -2.84 -6.15
N ASN A 185 5.64 -3.99 -6.60
CA ASN A 185 6.00 -5.32 -6.10
C ASN A 185 6.02 -5.41 -4.57
N ALA A 186 5.05 -4.78 -3.92
CA ALA A 186 5.00 -4.65 -2.48
C ALA A 186 3.58 -4.82 -1.96
N GLU A 187 3.47 -5.45 -0.79
CA GLU A 187 2.24 -5.42 0.01
C GLU A 187 1.95 -3.96 0.37
N ILE A 188 0.76 -3.49 0.04
CA ILE A 188 0.31 -2.18 0.48
C ILE A 188 -0.01 -2.34 1.97
N SER A 189 0.92 -1.89 2.80
CA SER A 189 0.77 -1.89 4.25
C SER A 189 -0.56 -1.24 4.63
N ASN A 190 -1.27 -1.83 5.59
CA ASN A 190 -2.46 -1.22 6.18
C ASN A 190 -2.11 0.20 6.68
N PHE A 191 -3.06 1.12 6.64
CA PHE A 191 -2.89 2.51 7.06
C PHE A 191 -2.22 2.61 8.45
N GLU A 192 -2.61 1.73 9.35
CA GLU A 192 -2.06 1.61 10.71
C GLU A 192 -0.55 1.31 10.74
N GLN A 193 -0.07 0.43 9.85
CA GLN A 193 1.37 0.13 9.73
C GLN A 193 2.15 1.26 9.07
N VAL A 194 1.52 1.98 8.14
CA VAL A 194 2.12 3.19 7.54
C VAL A 194 2.27 4.27 8.61
N PHE A 195 1.24 4.46 9.43
CA PHE A 195 1.26 5.42 10.54
C PHE A 195 2.36 5.08 11.56
N ALA A 196 2.46 3.81 11.97
CA ALA A 196 3.52 3.35 12.87
C ALA A 196 4.94 3.55 12.30
N LYS A 197 5.13 3.35 10.99
CA LYS A 197 6.41 3.65 10.32
C LYS A 197 6.73 5.14 10.31
N ILE A 198 5.72 5.98 10.04
CA ILE A 198 5.89 7.44 10.07
C ILE A 198 6.21 7.92 11.48
N GLU A 199 5.50 7.44 12.50
CA GLU A 199 5.79 7.76 13.91
C GLU A 199 7.22 7.36 14.30
N ASN A 200 7.67 6.17 13.90
CA ASN A 200 9.03 5.72 14.18
C ASN A 200 10.08 6.62 13.52
N LEU A 201 9.87 7.02 12.26
CA LEU A 201 10.74 7.97 11.55
C LEU A 201 10.79 9.32 12.27
N ILE A 202 9.63 9.85 12.67
CA ILE A 202 9.53 11.12 13.41
C ILE A 202 10.27 11.02 14.75
N GLN A 203 10.10 9.92 15.50
CA GLN A 203 10.80 9.72 16.78
C GLN A 203 12.32 9.61 16.59
N THR A 204 12.75 8.92 15.54
CA THR A 204 14.19 8.75 15.23
C THR A 204 14.83 10.09 14.88
N GLU A 205 14.17 10.91 14.06
CA GLU A 205 14.63 12.25 13.72
C GLU A 205 14.65 13.18 14.94
N HIS A 206 13.62 13.15 15.79
CA HIS A 206 13.62 13.93 17.03
C HIS A 206 14.82 13.58 17.92
N HIS A 207 15.13 12.30 18.07
CA HIS A 207 16.30 11.85 18.83
C HIS A 207 17.61 12.33 18.19
N ALA A 208 17.71 12.28 16.87
CA ALA A 208 18.90 12.76 16.14
C ALA A 208 19.09 14.28 16.31
N ILE A 209 18.02 15.07 16.24
CA ILE A 209 18.04 16.52 16.46
C ILE A 209 18.45 16.84 17.90
N ALA A 210 17.85 16.17 18.89
CA ALA A 210 18.17 16.36 20.30
C ALA A 210 19.67 16.12 20.58
N SER A 211 20.22 15.02 20.06
CA SER A 211 21.65 14.71 20.19
C SER A 211 22.55 15.77 19.55
N ARG A 212 22.16 16.34 18.40
CA ARG A 212 22.92 17.41 17.74
C ARG A 212 22.88 18.72 18.51
N LEU A 213 21.73 19.06 19.12
CA LEU A 213 21.59 20.23 19.99
C LEU A 213 22.44 20.11 21.25
N GLU A 214 22.52 18.92 21.84
CA GLU A 214 23.37 18.67 23.00
C GLU A 214 24.85 18.88 22.68
N ARG A 215 25.31 18.36 21.53
CA ARG A 215 26.69 18.60 21.05
C ARG A 215 26.97 20.08 20.80
N LEU A 216 26.03 20.80 20.21
CA LEU A 216 26.17 22.24 20.00
C LEU A 216 26.23 23.00 21.32
N SER A 217 25.41 22.62 22.30
CA SER A 217 25.42 23.22 23.63
C SER A 217 26.77 23.01 24.32
N HIS A 218 27.34 21.80 24.23
CA HIS A 218 28.67 21.51 24.75
C HIS A 218 29.75 22.37 24.07
N LEU A 219 29.68 22.55 22.75
CA LEU A 219 30.62 23.42 22.03
C LEU A 219 30.48 24.89 22.44
N ILE A 220 29.26 25.37 22.68
CA ILE A 220 29.02 26.71 23.18
C ILE A 220 29.66 26.89 24.56
N THR A 221 29.49 25.91 25.47
CA THR A 221 30.12 25.95 26.79
C THR A 221 31.65 26.01 26.69
N LEU A 222 32.26 25.18 25.85
CA LEU A 222 33.70 25.22 25.61
C LEU A 222 34.17 26.58 25.05
N CYS A 223 33.42 27.18 24.11
CA CYS A 223 33.73 28.50 23.57
C CYS A 223 33.61 29.62 24.62
N GLN A 224 32.65 29.52 25.54
CA GLN A 224 32.47 30.46 26.65
C GLN A 224 33.63 30.35 27.66
N GLU A 225 34.04 29.13 28.00
CA GLU A 225 35.19 28.88 28.87
C GLU A 225 36.50 29.42 28.29
N GLN A 226 36.72 29.24 26.98
CA GLN A 226 37.90 29.81 26.29
C GLN A 226 37.90 31.34 26.28
N SER A 227 36.73 31.95 26.07
CA SER A 227 36.57 33.41 26.10
C SER A 227 36.89 34.00 27.48
N ASN A 228 36.46 33.33 28.57
CA ASN A 228 36.74 33.76 29.93
C ASN A 228 38.24 33.68 30.28
N HIS A 229 38.93 32.63 29.80
CA HIS A 229 40.38 32.50 29.97
C HIS A 229 41.21 33.52 29.20
N GLN A 230 40.68 34.10 28.11
CA GLN A 230 41.36 35.14 27.34
C GLN A 230 41.23 36.52 28.00
N SER A 231 40.11 36.80 28.67
CA SER A 231 39.92 38.02 29.49
C SER A 231 40.81 38.03 30.73
N ASP A 232 41.05 36.89 31.38
CA ASP A 232 41.93 36.80 32.56
C ASP A 232 43.42 36.97 32.23
N ARG A 233 43.84 36.76 30.98
CA ARG A 233 45.24 36.98 30.55
C ARG A 233 45.57 38.44 30.23
N HIS A 234 44.57 39.32 30.13
CA HIS A 234 44.77 40.74 29.83
C HIS A 234 44.61 41.67 31.06
N SER A 235 44.37 41.15 32.26
CA SER A 235 44.22 41.96 33.48
C SER A 235 45.52 42.25 34.24
N SER A 236 46.68 42.16 33.58
CA SER A 236 47.96 42.62 34.13
C SER A 236 48.74 43.46 33.12
N ASN A 237 48.16 44.57 32.68
CA ASN A 237 48.86 45.85 32.52
C ASN A 237 47.84 46.95 32.15
N GLY A 238 47.70 47.94 33.04
CA GLY A 238 46.71 48.99 32.89
C GLY A 238 47.05 50.01 31.79
N LYS A 239 46.01 50.61 31.22
CA LYS A 239 45.72 52.05 31.26
C LYS A 239 44.38 52.32 30.56
N ALA A 240 43.64 53.25 31.14
CA ALA A 240 42.33 53.72 30.70
C ALA A 240 42.38 54.34 29.29
N LEU A 241 41.35 54.07 28.48
CA LEU A 241 40.60 55.10 27.77
C LEU A 241 39.25 54.54 27.30
N ASP A 242 38.22 55.29 27.67
CA ASP A 242 36.98 55.62 26.95
C ASP A 242 36.16 54.61 26.11
N GLU A 243 34.85 54.76 26.35
CA GLU A 243 33.76 54.76 25.39
C GLU A 243 33.28 53.46 24.70
N THR A 244 31.99 53.19 24.99
CA THR A 244 30.92 52.74 24.07
C THR A 244 30.49 51.26 24.13
N ASN A 245 29.16 51.09 24.21
CA ASN A 245 28.36 49.88 24.02
C ASN A 245 28.32 48.83 25.13
N LYS A 246 27.68 49.21 26.25
CA LYS A 246 26.76 48.32 26.96
C LYS A 246 25.38 48.40 26.30
N GLN A 247 25.13 47.60 25.29
CA GLN A 247 23.77 47.17 24.96
C GLN A 247 23.83 45.85 24.17
N ASP A 248 22.99 44.92 24.60
CA ASP A 248 22.54 43.71 23.92
C ASP A 248 23.47 42.48 23.88
N LEU A 249 23.50 41.75 25.01
CA LEU A 249 23.46 40.28 24.94
C LEU A 249 22.93 39.62 26.23
N HIS A 250 21.78 40.09 26.72
CA HIS A 250 21.04 39.45 27.80
C HIS A 250 19.56 39.30 27.42
N SER A 251 19.24 38.45 26.44
CA SER A 251 17.84 38.09 26.18
C SER A 251 17.61 36.85 25.31
N LEU A 252 18.43 35.79 25.37
CA LEU A 252 18.04 34.51 24.75
C LEU A 252 18.37 33.29 25.62
N LEU A 253 17.65 33.17 26.73
CA LEU A 253 17.31 31.89 27.36
C LEU A 253 15.83 31.95 27.74
N PRO A 254 14.96 31.06 27.22
CA PRO A 254 13.72 30.75 27.90
C PRO A 254 13.97 29.67 28.95
N ARG A 255 13.65 30.07 30.17
CA ARG A 255 13.55 29.33 31.42
C ARG A 255 12.56 28.15 31.27
N ALA A 256 12.93 26.99 31.81
CA ALA A 256 12.08 25.82 31.84
C ALA A 256 10.87 25.99 32.80
N ALA A 257 9.73 25.45 32.34
CA ALA A 257 8.51 25.03 33.03
C ALA A 257 7.66 26.08 33.78
N GLU A 258 6.44 26.33 33.26
CA GLU A 258 5.15 25.92 33.85
C GLU A 258 3.96 26.46 33.00
N ASN A 259 2.98 25.57 32.70
CA ASN A 259 1.66 25.67 32.01
C ASN A 259 1.13 27.04 31.50
N PRO A 260 0.48 27.13 30.30
CA PRO A 260 -0.95 26.77 30.17
C PRO A 260 -1.45 26.36 28.76
N GLU A 261 -2.75 26.03 28.72
CA GLU A 261 -3.62 25.87 27.56
C GLU A 261 -3.55 27.01 26.52
N THR A 262 -3.94 26.67 25.29
CA THR A 262 -4.42 27.54 24.19
C THR A 262 -3.36 28.37 23.45
N THR A 263 -3.01 27.94 22.22
CA THR A 263 -3.29 28.63 20.93
C THR A 263 -2.39 28.08 19.80
N SER A 264 -3.04 27.64 18.71
CA SER A 264 -2.68 27.57 17.27
C SER A 264 -1.36 28.25 16.83
N ALA A 265 -0.59 27.84 15.80
CA ALA A 265 -0.72 27.00 14.61
C ALA A 265 0.74 26.57 14.20
N ILE A 266 1.07 25.68 13.26
CA ILE A 266 0.84 25.75 11.81
C ILE A 266 1.09 24.34 11.25
N ILE A 267 0.02 23.66 10.86
CA ILE A 267 0.03 22.58 9.86
C ILE A 267 -0.69 23.18 8.65
N PRO A 268 -0.24 23.00 7.39
CA PRO A 268 -1.09 23.28 6.24
C PRO A 268 -2.15 22.18 6.11
N THR A 269 -3.05 22.12 7.09
CA THR A 269 -4.36 21.47 7.01
C THR A 269 -5.31 22.48 6.39
N THR A 270 -5.57 22.36 5.09
CA THR A 270 -6.71 23.05 4.49
C THR A 270 -7.98 22.38 5.00
N ASN A 271 -8.62 23.04 5.95
CA ASN A 271 -9.83 22.63 6.65
C ASN A 271 -10.93 22.13 5.71
N VAL A 272 -11.32 20.87 5.87
CA VAL A 272 -12.55 20.31 5.27
C VAL A 272 -13.80 20.81 6.02
N SER A 273 -13.63 21.50 7.15
CA SER A 273 -14.69 21.96 8.06
C SER A 273 -15.48 23.20 7.61
N GLN A 274 -15.23 23.76 6.42
CA GLN A 274 -15.75 25.07 6.03
C GLN A 274 -16.88 25.09 5.00
N ILE A 275 -17.30 23.94 4.44
CA ILE A 275 -18.39 23.92 3.45
C ILE A 275 -19.68 23.41 4.10
N ASN A 276 -20.33 24.29 4.86
CA ASN A 276 -21.56 23.98 5.60
C ASN A 276 -22.82 24.58 4.97
N THR A 277 -22.67 25.43 3.95
CA THR A 277 -23.78 26.10 3.26
C THR A 277 -23.71 25.92 1.75
N LYS A 278 -24.81 26.21 1.06
CA LYS A 278 -24.87 26.23 -0.40
C LYS A 278 -23.86 27.25 -0.95
N GLU A 279 -23.79 28.42 -0.35
CA GLU A 279 -22.95 29.55 -0.76
C GLU A 279 -21.47 29.23 -0.59
N ASP A 280 -21.10 28.50 0.46
CA ASP A 280 -19.72 28.05 0.67
C ASP A 280 -19.30 27.05 -0.41
N LEU A 281 -20.20 26.13 -0.79
CA LEU A 281 -19.95 25.17 -1.85
C LEU A 281 -19.79 25.87 -3.22
N GLU A 282 -20.62 26.88 -3.49
CA GLU A 282 -20.50 27.70 -4.70
C GLU A 282 -19.18 28.48 -4.75
N LYS A 283 -18.77 29.12 -3.64
CA LYS A 283 -17.48 29.81 -3.54
C LYS A 283 -16.31 28.84 -3.74
N ALA A 284 -16.39 27.66 -3.14
CA ALA A 284 -15.37 26.63 -3.24
C ALA A 284 -15.22 26.12 -4.68
N LEU A 285 -16.34 25.87 -5.38
CA LEU A 285 -16.34 25.48 -6.79
C LEU A 285 -15.83 26.60 -7.70
N LEU A 286 -16.24 27.85 -7.44
CA LEU A 286 -15.75 29.01 -8.19
C LEU A 286 -14.23 29.15 -8.08
N LYS A 287 -13.68 28.98 -6.88
CA LYS A 287 -12.22 28.98 -6.65
C LYS A 287 -11.52 27.91 -7.49
N CYS A 288 -12.08 26.70 -7.56
CA CYS A 288 -11.52 25.63 -8.40
C CYS A 288 -11.56 25.99 -9.89
N VAL A 289 -12.67 26.57 -10.37
CA VAL A 289 -12.79 26.98 -11.79
C VAL A 289 -11.76 28.08 -12.12
N ILE A 290 -11.62 29.10 -11.27
CA ILE A 290 -10.62 30.16 -11.44
C ILE A 290 -9.20 29.58 -11.46
N GLN A 291 -8.87 28.67 -10.54
CA GLN A 291 -7.56 28.02 -10.52
C GLN A 291 -7.28 27.19 -11.77
N LEU A 292 -8.28 26.46 -12.27
CA LEU A 292 -8.16 25.70 -13.52
C LEU A 292 -7.98 26.62 -14.73
N GLN A 293 -8.65 27.77 -14.77
CA GLN A 293 -8.49 28.75 -15.85
C GLN A 293 -7.12 29.44 -15.81
N ILE A 294 -6.59 29.76 -14.62
CA ILE A 294 -5.23 30.29 -14.47
C ILE A 294 -4.20 29.26 -14.93
N LYS A 295 -4.38 28.01 -14.53
CA LYS A 295 -3.43 26.92 -14.83
C LYS A 295 -3.50 26.47 -16.29
N TYR A 296 -4.68 26.54 -16.90
CA TYR A 296 -4.94 26.09 -18.26
C TYR A 296 -5.93 27.03 -18.98
N PRO A 297 -5.48 28.19 -19.47
CA PRO A 297 -6.35 29.24 -20.04
C PRO A 297 -7.22 28.75 -21.20
N ASP A 298 -6.69 27.88 -22.05
CA ASP A 298 -7.36 27.40 -23.26
C ASP A 298 -8.10 26.06 -23.07
N THR A 299 -8.11 25.51 -21.85
CA THR A 299 -8.72 24.20 -21.59
C THR A 299 -10.16 24.33 -21.14
N LYS A 300 -11.05 23.65 -21.86
CA LYS A 300 -12.45 23.56 -21.50
C LYS A 300 -12.66 22.75 -20.22
N ILE A 301 -13.27 23.36 -19.21
CA ILE A 301 -13.46 22.73 -17.89
C ILE A 301 -14.72 21.86 -17.92
N SER A 302 -14.51 20.55 -17.94
CA SER A 302 -15.61 19.59 -17.78
C SER A 302 -15.95 19.35 -16.30
N LEU A 303 -17.17 18.86 -16.03
CA LEU A 303 -17.59 18.44 -14.68
C LEU A 303 -16.63 17.42 -14.03
N GLY A 304 -16.01 16.56 -14.83
CA GLY A 304 -15.03 15.58 -14.36
C GLY A 304 -13.77 16.25 -13.83
N ILE A 305 -13.21 17.19 -14.60
CA ILE A 305 -12.00 17.95 -14.25
C ILE A 305 -12.25 18.81 -13.00
N LEU A 306 -13.40 19.48 -12.94
CA LEU A 306 -13.79 20.26 -11.78
C LEU A 306 -13.94 19.39 -10.53
N GLY A 307 -14.54 18.21 -10.67
CA GLY A 307 -14.69 17.26 -9.57
C GLY A 307 -13.36 16.71 -9.06
N THR A 308 -12.39 16.45 -9.95
CA THR A 308 -11.05 16.02 -9.56
C THR A 308 -10.26 17.12 -8.87
N GLU A 309 -10.32 18.35 -9.38
CA GLU A 309 -9.61 19.48 -8.78
C GLU A 309 -10.19 19.82 -7.41
N PHE A 310 -11.51 19.84 -7.29
CA PHE A 310 -12.17 20.06 -6.00
C PHE A 310 -11.78 18.99 -4.98
N ARG A 311 -11.73 17.71 -5.37
CA ARG A 311 -11.27 16.65 -4.48
C ARG A 311 -9.79 16.80 -4.10
N SER A 312 -8.97 17.30 -5.01
CA SER A 312 -7.55 17.59 -4.74
C SER A 312 -7.41 18.65 -3.65
N ILE A 313 -8.22 19.71 -3.71
CA ILE A 313 -8.14 20.87 -2.79
C ILE A 313 -8.80 20.59 -1.44
N TYR A 314 -9.96 19.91 -1.44
CA TYR A 314 -10.80 19.75 -0.25
C TYR A 314 -10.86 18.30 0.28
N GLY A 315 -10.15 17.36 -0.35
CA GLY A 315 -10.09 15.94 0.04
C GLY A 315 -11.39 15.14 -0.19
N ILE A 316 -12.53 15.81 -0.37
CA ILE A 316 -13.87 15.21 -0.52
C ILE A 316 -14.46 15.54 -1.90
N SER A 317 -15.23 14.60 -2.45
CA SER A 317 -15.95 14.82 -3.71
C SER A 317 -17.10 15.82 -3.52
N PRO A 318 -17.33 16.77 -4.45
CA PRO A 318 -18.47 17.68 -4.41
C PRO A 318 -19.82 16.97 -4.24
N ARG A 319 -19.96 15.75 -4.82
CA ARG A 319 -21.19 14.96 -4.73
C ARG A 319 -21.53 14.55 -3.29
N ILE A 320 -20.51 14.31 -2.46
CA ILE A 320 -20.69 13.95 -1.05
C ILE A 320 -21.22 15.15 -0.29
N ILE A 321 -20.65 16.33 -0.53
CA ILE A 321 -21.07 17.58 0.12
C ILE A 321 -22.48 17.98 -0.31
N ILE A 322 -22.81 17.89 -1.61
CA ILE A 322 -24.16 18.15 -2.13
C ILE A 322 -25.19 17.27 -1.43
N LYS A 323 -24.87 15.98 -1.24
CA LYS A 323 -25.75 15.03 -0.54
C LYS A 323 -25.87 15.37 0.95
N GLN A 324 -24.78 15.77 1.61
CA GLN A 324 -24.77 16.18 3.01
C GLN A 324 -25.61 17.44 3.25
N LEU A 325 -25.56 18.40 2.32
CA LEU A 325 -26.32 19.66 2.39
C LEU A 325 -27.77 19.53 1.91
N GLY A 326 -28.21 18.35 1.45
CA GLY A 326 -29.57 18.14 0.93
C GLY A 326 -29.85 18.86 -0.39
N LEU A 327 -28.82 19.24 -1.16
CA LEU A 327 -28.93 20.07 -2.38
C LEU A 327 -29.12 19.22 -3.66
N GLY A 328 -29.52 17.96 -3.50
CA GLY A 328 -29.74 16.98 -4.58
C GLY A 328 -28.69 15.87 -4.62
N SER A 329 -28.58 15.17 -5.77
CA SER A 329 -27.69 14.01 -5.94
C SER A 329 -26.61 14.19 -7.01
N GLN A 330 -26.74 15.21 -7.87
CA GLN A 330 -25.86 15.40 -9.03
C GLN A 330 -25.24 16.80 -9.06
N LEU A 331 -23.93 16.85 -9.29
CA LEU A 331 -23.16 18.09 -9.44
C LEU A 331 -23.66 18.95 -10.61
N SER A 332 -24.14 18.33 -11.69
CA SER A 332 -24.70 19.04 -12.84
C SER A 332 -25.92 19.88 -12.45
N ASN A 333 -26.83 19.30 -11.67
CA ASN A 333 -28.05 19.95 -11.23
C ASN A 333 -27.74 21.08 -10.24
N PHE A 334 -26.75 20.85 -9.37
CA PHE A 334 -26.26 21.89 -8.46
C PHE A 334 -25.71 23.10 -9.21
N ILE A 335 -24.83 22.88 -10.20
CA ILE A 335 -24.25 23.96 -11.00
C ILE A 335 -25.32 24.69 -11.82
N GLN A 336 -26.33 24.00 -12.33
CA GLN A 336 -27.48 24.64 -13.00
C GLN A 336 -28.32 25.51 -12.05
N SER A 337 -28.38 25.16 -10.76
CA SER A 337 -29.06 25.93 -9.72
C SER A 337 -28.21 27.05 -9.11
N SER A 338 -26.98 27.24 -9.60
CA SER A 338 -26.04 28.22 -9.10
C SER A 338 -26.19 29.56 -9.79
N THR A 339 -26.02 30.64 -9.03
CA THR A 339 -26.04 32.01 -9.56
C THR A 339 -24.70 32.44 -10.15
N LYS A 340 -23.62 31.69 -9.89
CA LYS A 340 -22.23 32.07 -10.28
C LYS A 340 -21.64 31.18 -11.38
N LEU A 341 -22.21 30.01 -11.61
CA LEU A 341 -21.72 29.02 -12.55
C LEU A 341 -22.86 28.58 -13.48
N LYS A 342 -22.55 28.34 -14.75
CA LYS A 342 -23.50 27.79 -15.74
C LYS A 342 -22.89 26.59 -16.44
N LEU A 343 -23.75 25.64 -16.80
CA LEU A 343 -23.39 24.57 -17.72
C LEU A 343 -23.70 24.98 -19.15
N ASN A 344 -22.69 24.94 -20.01
CA ASN A 344 -22.87 25.09 -21.45
C ASN A 344 -22.97 23.69 -22.09
N PRO A 345 -24.10 23.32 -22.70
CA PRO A 345 -24.22 22.07 -23.43
C PRO A 345 -23.56 22.20 -24.81
N GLN A 346 -22.29 21.81 -24.95
CA GLN A 346 -21.64 21.59 -26.25
C GLN A 346 -21.38 20.10 -26.47
N GLY A 347 -22.34 19.40 -27.09
CA GLY A 347 -22.22 17.98 -27.46
C GLY A 347 -22.31 17.00 -26.27
N LYS A 348 -21.58 15.87 -26.33
CA LYS A 348 -21.63 14.79 -25.31
C LYS A 348 -20.97 15.13 -23.96
N LYS A 349 -20.35 16.32 -23.81
CA LYS A 349 -19.67 16.74 -22.57
C LYS A 349 -20.21 18.10 -22.12
N GLN A 350 -20.59 18.20 -20.85
CA GLN A 350 -21.05 19.44 -20.23
C GLN A 350 -19.85 20.25 -19.74
N GLU A 351 -19.78 21.53 -20.15
CA GLU A 351 -18.70 22.46 -19.81
C GLU A 351 -19.19 23.44 -18.73
N VAL A 352 -18.33 23.75 -17.77
CA VAL A 352 -18.62 24.70 -16.68
C VAL A 352 -18.02 26.05 -17.04
N VAL A 353 -18.85 27.09 -17.04
CA VAL A 353 -18.45 28.48 -17.34
C VAL A 353 -18.84 29.38 -16.17
N ILE A 354 -17.96 30.31 -15.82
CA ILE A 354 -18.25 31.36 -14.83
C ILE A 354 -19.23 32.36 -15.45
N ILE A 355 -20.29 32.67 -14.73
CA ILE A 355 -21.18 33.77 -15.11
C ILE A 355 -20.53 35.05 -14.59
N TYR A 356 -19.99 35.87 -15.48
CA TYR A 356 -19.69 37.25 -15.14
C TYR A 356 -21.01 38.01 -15.13
N ASP A 357 -21.40 38.51 -13.97
CA ASP A 357 -22.43 39.55 -13.89
C ASP A 357 -21.76 40.88 -14.22
N PRO A 358 -22.14 41.62 -15.28
CA PRO A 358 -21.53 42.92 -15.58
C PRO A 358 -21.92 44.00 -14.57
N LEU A 359 -22.75 43.70 -13.57
CA LEU A 359 -23.28 44.66 -12.60
C LEU A 359 -23.40 44.03 -11.20
N SER A 360 -22.28 43.86 -10.49
CA SER A 360 -22.27 43.64 -9.03
C SER A 360 -21.07 44.30 -8.37
#